data_AF-A0A7J8XE76-F1
#
_entry.id   AF-A0A7J8XE76-F1
#
_cell.length_a   1.000
_cell.length_b   1.000
_cell.length_c   1.000
_cell.angle_alpha   90.00
_cell.angle_beta   90.00
_cell.angle_gamma   90.00
#
_symmetry.space_group_name_H-M   'P 1'
#
loop_
_entity.id
_entity.type
_entity.pdbx_description
1 polymer ?
#
loop_
_entity_poly.entity_id
_entity_poly.type
_entity_poly.pdbx_seq_one_letter_code
_entity_poly.pdbx_strand_id
1 'polypeptide(L)'
;IICTVRKHILGGGPKRLPFTVPPLVFSSLKLVRQLQGQEENPFGEEESTTPKKIFQVLNQTVETLSNIPAPELALQLFLQCAEAANDCDLEPVAYEFFTQAYILYEEEISDSRAQVTAIHLIIGTLQRMHVFGVENRDTLTHKATGYSAKLLKKPDQCRAVYACSHLFWVDDQDNVKDGE
;
A
#
# COMPACT_ATOMS: atom_id res chain seq x y z
N ILE A 1 23.91 -0.07 -1.89
CA ILE A 1 23.60 -0.08 -3.35
C ILE A 1 22.26 0.59 -3.66
N ILE A 2 21.14 0.12 -3.07
CA ILE A 2 19.79 0.68 -3.32
C ILE A 2 19.74 2.20 -3.14
N CYS A 3 20.28 2.74 -2.04
CA CYS A 3 20.30 4.19 -1.80
C CYS A 3 21.09 4.97 -2.86
N THR A 4 22.16 4.39 -3.41
CA THR A 4 22.96 5.00 -4.48
C THR A 4 22.18 5.00 -5.80
N VAL A 5 21.58 3.86 -6.16
CA VAL A 5 20.75 3.72 -7.36
C VAL A 5 19.55 4.66 -7.31
N ARG A 6 18.88 4.76 -6.15
CA ARG A 6 17.79 5.72 -5.89
C ARG A 6 18.21 7.15 -6.23
N LYS A 7 19.37 7.62 -5.73
CA LYS A 7 19.85 8.98 -6.01
C LYS A 7 20.01 9.24 -7.52
N HIS A 8 20.55 8.28 -8.27
CA HIS A 8 20.70 8.42 -9.71
C HIS A 8 19.36 8.36 -10.47
N ILE A 9 18.44 7.49 -10.04
CA ILE A 9 17.11 7.35 -10.66
C ILE A 9 16.27 8.61 -10.43
N LEU A 10 16.26 9.15 -9.20
CA LEU A 10 15.49 10.35 -8.86
C LEU A 10 15.94 11.60 -9.64
N GLY A 11 17.21 11.64 -10.10
CA GLY A 11 17.70 12.69 -11.01
C GLY A 11 17.27 12.52 -12.48
N GLY A 12 16.58 11.43 -12.84
CA GLY A 12 16.23 11.08 -14.22
C GLY A 12 15.09 11.90 -14.85
N GLY A 13 14.38 12.70 -14.05
CA GLY A 13 13.29 13.57 -14.51
C GLY A 13 11.96 12.85 -14.77
N PRO A 14 10.88 13.61 -15.00
CA PRO A 14 9.50 13.12 -14.88
C PRO A 14 9.11 12.04 -15.89
N LYS A 15 9.72 12.04 -17.09
CA LYS A 15 9.43 11.05 -18.13
C LYS A 15 10.04 9.67 -17.85
N ARG A 16 11.10 9.60 -17.06
CA ARG A 16 11.85 8.35 -16.79
C ARG A 16 11.39 7.68 -15.50
N LEU A 17 10.96 8.47 -14.53
CA LEU A 17 10.60 7.99 -13.20
C LEU A 17 9.48 6.93 -13.20
N PRO A 18 8.39 7.05 -13.99
CA PRO A 18 7.35 6.02 -14.05
C PRO A 18 7.86 4.64 -14.48
N PHE A 19 8.97 4.57 -15.23
CA PHE A 19 9.52 3.30 -15.72
C PHE A 19 10.67 2.76 -14.86
N THR A 20 11.30 3.62 -14.06
CA THR A 20 12.52 3.28 -13.31
C THR A 20 12.27 3.12 -11.81
N VAL A 21 11.26 3.80 -11.28
CA VAL A 21 10.86 3.69 -9.87
C VAL A 21 10.24 2.33 -9.55
N PRO A 22 9.28 1.76 -10.33
CA PRO A 22 8.68 0.48 -9.98
C PRO A 22 9.71 -0.66 -9.81
N PRO A 23 10.66 -0.87 -10.74
CA PRO A 23 11.70 -1.89 -10.56
C PRO A 23 12.55 -1.69 -9.30
N LEU A 24 12.84 -0.45 -8.92
CA LEU A 24 13.58 -0.13 -7.70
C LEU A 24 12.77 -0.48 -6.45
N VAL A 25 11.46 -0.17 -6.44
CA VAL A 25 10.55 -0.50 -5.34
C VAL A 25 10.50 -2.02 -5.17
N PHE A 26 10.18 -2.78 -6.22
CA PHE A 26 10.11 -4.24 -6.13
C PHE A 26 11.44 -4.89 -5.74
N SER A 27 12.57 -4.35 -6.22
CA SER A 27 13.90 -4.84 -5.80
C SER A 27 14.14 -4.60 -4.31
N SER A 28 13.67 -3.48 -3.77
CA SER A 28 13.78 -3.16 -2.34
C SER A 28 12.84 -4.02 -1.49
N LEU A 29 11.62 -4.28 -1.97
CA LEU A 29 10.67 -5.21 -1.31
C LEU A 29 11.21 -6.64 -1.28
N LYS A 30 11.89 -7.08 -2.34
CA LYS A 30 12.59 -8.37 -2.35
C LYS A 30 13.66 -8.45 -1.26
N LEU A 31 14.40 -7.37 -1.03
CA LEU A 31 15.39 -7.31 0.05
C LEU A 31 14.71 -7.38 1.42
N VAL A 32 13.59 -6.69 1.62
CA VAL A 32 12.81 -6.77 2.88
C VAL A 32 12.46 -8.23 3.20
N ARG A 33 11.88 -8.96 2.24
CA ARG A 33 11.52 -10.38 2.41
C ARG A 33 12.72 -11.28 2.73
N GLN A 34 13.90 -10.97 2.17
CA GLN A 34 15.13 -11.71 2.47
C GLN A 34 15.63 -11.47 3.88
N LEU A 35 15.50 -10.24 4.40
CA LEU A 35 15.92 -9.90 5.76
C LEU A 35 15.04 -10.58 6.81
N GLN A 36 13.73 -10.69 6.56
CA GLN A 36 12.83 -11.42 7.46
C GLN A 36 13.21 -12.90 7.60
N GLY A 37 13.62 -13.56 6.51
CA GLY A 37 14.05 -14.95 6.55
C GLY A 37 15.42 -15.19 7.21
N GLN A 38 16.16 -14.13 7.57
CA GLN A 38 17.50 -14.23 8.16
C GLN A 38 17.57 -13.94 9.67
N GLU A 39 16.45 -13.53 10.30
CA GLU A 39 16.40 -13.26 11.74
C GLU A 39 16.65 -14.49 12.64
N GLU A 40 16.77 -15.70 12.06
CA GLU A 40 17.16 -16.92 12.78
C GLU A 40 18.66 -17.09 13.04
N ASN A 41 19.54 -16.17 12.59
CA ASN A 41 20.99 -16.29 12.83
C ASN A 41 21.42 -15.66 14.19
N PRO A 42 21.91 -16.45 15.18
CA PRO A 42 22.19 -15.97 16.55
C PRO A 42 23.48 -15.14 16.72
N PHE A 43 24.24 -14.89 15.65
CA PHE A 43 25.52 -14.18 15.70
C PHE A 43 25.36 -12.80 15.06
N GLY A 44 24.78 -11.87 15.83
CA GLY A 44 24.48 -10.51 15.39
C GLY A 44 25.70 -9.59 15.42
N GLU A 45 26.04 -9.01 14.27
CA GLU A 45 26.72 -7.71 14.21
C GLU A 45 25.66 -6.61 14.05
N GLU A 46 25.68 -5.65 14.97
CA GLU A 46 24.65 -4.66 15.32
C GLU A 46 24.40 -3.52 14.29
N GLU A 47 24.72 -3.71 13.01
CA GLU A 47 24.47 -2.69 11.96
C GLU A 47 23.36 -3.10 10.97
N SER A 48 22.46 -3.99 11.38
CA SER A 48 21.42 -4.51 10.50
C SER A 48 20.50 -3.39 9.99
N THR A 49 20.42 -3.23 8.66
CA THR A 49 19.41 -2.39 8.03
C THR A 49 18.03 -2.94 8.33
N THR A 50 17.38 -2.43 9.37
CA THR A 50 16.04 -2.83 9.78
C THR A 50 15.05 -2.61 8.62
N PRO A 51 14.09 -3.53 8.40
CA PRO A 51 13.01 -3.37 7.41
C PRO A 51 12.36 -1.98 7.43
N LYS A 52 12.17 -1.40 8.63
CA LYS A 52 11.65 -0.03 8.84
C LYS A 52 12.43 1.05 8.06
N LYS A 53 13.77 0.99 8.04
CA LYS A 53 14.60 1.95 7.29
C LYS A 53 14.38 1.81 5.78
N ILE A 54 14.17 0.58 5.30
CA ILE A 54 13.90 0.33 3.88
C ILE A 54 12.52 0.88 3.51
N PHE A 55 11.50 0.68 4.35
CA PHE A 55 10.18 1.26 4.12
C PHE A 55 10.18 2.78 4.13
N GLN A 56 10.95 3.43 5.01
CA GLN A 56 11.14 4.89 4.95
C GLN A 56 11.72 5.35 3.60
N VAL A 57 12.72 4.63 3.09
CA VAL A 57 13.30 4.91 1.77
C VAL A 57 12.28 4.69 0.65
N LEU A 58 11.47 3.64 0.74
CA LEU A 58 10.41 3.35 -0.21
C LEU A 58 9.34 4.43 -0.22
N ASN A 59 8.86 4.86 0.95
CA ASN A 59 7.85 5.91 1.07
C ASN A 59 8.30 7.19 0.37
N GLN A 60 9.49 7.69 0.71
CA GLN A 60 10.06 8.88 0.05
C GLN A 60 10.27 8.70 -1.46
N THR A 61 10.47 7.47 -1.94
CA THR A 61 10.66 7.17 -3.36
C THR A 61 9.32 7.17 -4.12
N VAL A 62 8.27 6.65 -3.49
CA VAL A 62 6.92 6.67 -4.10
C VAL A 62 6.32 8.08 -4.01
N GLU A 63 6.53 8.81 -2.91
CA GLU A 63 6.15 10.23 -2.79
C GLU A 63 6.77 11.10 -3.90
N THR A 64 8.03 10.84 -4.27
CA THR A 64 8.65 11.56 -5.40
C THR A 64 8.01 11.21 -6.75
N LEU A 65 7.46 10.00 -6.90
CA LEU A 65 6.67 9.62 -8.06
C LEU A 65 5.27 10.25 -8.04
N SER A 66 4.67 10.47 -6.87
CA SER A 66 3.37 11.15 -6.73
C SER A 66 3.36 12.57 -7.29
N ASN A 67 4.52 13.25 -7.32
CA ASN A 67 4.67 14.58 -7.92
C ASN A 67 4.69 14.57 -9.47
N ILE A 68 4.43 13.43 -10.09
CA ILE A 68 4.47 13.20 -11.54
C ILE A 68 3.07 12.77 -11.95
N PRO A 69 2.58 13.12 -13.15
CA PRO A 69 1.24 12.76 -13.62
C PRO A 69 1.13 11.24 -13.95
N ALA A 70 1.27 10.40 -12.94
CA ALA A 70 1.07 8.95 -12.95
C ALA A 70 0.47 8.46 -11.62
N PRO A 71 -0.65 9.04 -11.15
CA PRO A 71 -1.19 8.77 -9.82
C PRO A 71 -1.65 7.32 -9.64
N GLU A 72 -2.16 6.65 -10.69
CA GLU A 72 -2.56 5.24 -10.57
C GLU A 72 -1.36 4.32 -10.29
N LEU A 73 -0.21 4.63 -10.88
CA LEU A 73 1.02 3.87 -10.65
C LEU A 73 1.55 4.09 -9.23
N ALA A 74 1.56 5.34 -8.75
CA ALA A 74 1.98 5.65 -7.39
C ALA A 74 1.08 4.95 -6.35
N LEU A 75 -0.24 4.98 -6.56
CA LEU A 75 -1.21 4.28 -5.71
C LEU A 75 -0.93 2.76 -5.67
N GLN A 76 -0.71 2.12 -6.82
CA GLN A 76 -0.38 0.69 -6.86
C GLN A 76 0.90 0.38 -6.10
N LEU A 77 1.93 1.22 -6.20
CA LEU A 77 3.19 1.03 -5.47
C LEU A 77 3.00 1.22 -3.95
N PHE A 78 2.18 2.17 -3.52
CA PHE A 78 1.84 2.31 -2.10
C PHE A 78 1.12 1.08 -1.56
N LEU A 79 0.13 0.55 -2.30
CA LEU A 79 -0.57 -0.67 -1.89
C LEU A 79 0.38 -1.88 -1.81
N GLN A 80 1.32 -2.01 -2.76
CA GLN A 80 2.34 -3.08 -2.72
C GLN A 80 3.31 -2.93 -1.54
N CYS A 81 3.68 -1.69 -1.19
CA CYS A 81 4.47 -1.44 0.02
C CYS A 81 3.68 -1.73 1.30
N ALA A 82 2.38 -1.44 1.32
CA ALA A 82 1.50 -1.76 2.45
C ALA A 82 1.42 -3.28 2.68
N GLU A 83 1.24 -4.08 1.62
CA GLU A 83 1.23 -5.55 1.72
C GLU A 83 2.56 -6.09 2.27
N ALA A 84 3.69 -5.58 1.78
CA ALA A 84 4.97 -6.00 2.30
C ALA A 84 5.20 -5.58 3.76
N ALA A 85 4.67 -4.43 4.20
CA ALA A 85 4.73 -4.00 5.59
C ALA A 85 3.82 -4.87 6.48
N ASN A 86 2.70 -5.32 5.95
CA ASN A 86 1.83 -6.32 6.59
C ASN A 86 2.54 -7.65 6.79
N ASP A 87 3.24 -8.15 5.78
CA ASP A 87 4.05 -9.36 5.90
C ASP A 87 5.17 -9.23 6.96
N CYS A 88 5.50 -7.99 7.37
CA CYS A 88 6.50 -7.67 8.40
C CYS A 88 5.89 -7.33 9.77
N ASP A 89 4.58 -7.48 9.96
CA ASP A 89 3.87 -7.09 11.18
C ASP A 89 4.10 -5.61 11.58
N LEU A 90 4.32 -4.74 10.59
CA LEU A 90 4.58 -3.31 10.79
C LEU A 90 3.30 -2.48 10.58
N GLU A 91 2.34 -2.60 11.49
CA GLU A 91 1.04 -1.92 11.42
C GLU A 91 1.14 -0.41 11.10
N PRO A 92 1.98 0.40 11.81
CA PRO A 92 2.00 1.85 11.57
C PRO A 92 2.48 2.20 10.16
N VAL A 93 3.41 1.40 9.63
CA VAL A 93 3.97 1.60 8.28
C VAL A 93 2.95 1.23 7.22
N ALA A 94 2.25 0.09 7.40
CA ALA A 94 1.17 -0.32 6.52
C ALA A 94 0.03 0.72 6.48
N TYR A 95 -0.33 1.27 7.64
CA TYR A 95 -1.39 2.27 7.77
C TYR A 95 -1.02 3.59 7.07
N GLU A 96 0.24 4.03 7.21
CA GLU A 96 0.75 5.21 6.52
C GLU A 96 0.66 5.05 5.00
N PHE A 97 1.09 3.91 4.45
CA PHE A 97 0.97 3.63 3.02
C PHE A 97 -0.48 3.60 2.52
N PHE A 98 -1.41 3.02 3.29
CA PHE A 98 -2.83 3.08 2.96
C PHE A 98 -3.39 4.51 2.97
N THR A 99 -2.95 5.32 3.93
CA THR A 99 -3.35 6.72 4.01
C THR A 99 -2.87 7.49 2.78
N GLN A 100 -1.62 7.30 2.34
CA GLN A 100 -1.10 7.90 1.10
C GLN A 100 -1.87 7.43 -0.15
N ALA A 101 -2.21 6.14 -0.22
CA ALA A 101 -3.02 5.60 -1.30
C ALA A 101 -4.42 6.23 -1.36
N TYR A 102 -5.07 6.45 -0.21
CA TYR A 102 -6.36 7.14 -0.15
C TYR A 102 -6.28 8.61 -0.56
N ILE A 103 -5.25 9.34 -0.12
CA ILE A 103 -5.03 10.74 -0.52
C ILE A 103 -4.89 10.83 -2.04
N LEU A 104 -4.06 9.98 -2.66
CA LEU A 104 -3.93 9.93 -4.12
C LEU A 104 -5.24 9.61 -4.83
N TYR A 105 -6.03 8.69 -4.29
CA TYR A 105 -7.34 8.35 -4.84
C TYR A 105 -8.29 9.56 -4.83
N GLU A 106 -8.29 10.34 -3.74
CA GLU A 106 -9.18 11.50 -3.59
C GLU A 106 -8.75 12.70 -4.43
N GLU A 107 -7.45 13.01 -4.43
CA GLU A 107 -6.96 14.28 -4.97
C GLU A 107 -6.57 14.19 -6.44
N GLU A 108 -6.02 13.05 -6.89
CA GLU A 108 -5.37 12.95 -8.20
C GLU A 108 -6.13 12.06 -9.20
N ILE A 109 -6.89 11.05 -8.74
CA ILE A 109 -7.60 10.12 -9.63
C ILE A 109 -9.03 10.62 -9.89
N SER A 110 -9.19 11.38 -10.98
CA SER A 110 -10.47 11.97 -11.38
C SER A 110 -11.22 11.21 -12.49
N ASP A 111 -10.53 10.40 -13.29
CA ASP A 111 -11.17 9.61 -14.35
C ASP A 111 -12.07 8.52 -13.74
N SER A 112 -13.34 8.47 -14.17
CA SER A 112 -14.33 7.55 -13.59
C SER A 112 -13.94 6.08 -13.73
N ARG A 113 -13.22 5.67 -14.79
CA ARG A 113 -12.81 4.28 -14.98
C ARG A 113 -11.57 3.96 -14.13
N ALA A 114 -10.64 4.91 -14.03
CA ALA A 114 -9.48 4.81 -13.15
C ALA A 114 -9.91 4.73 -11.68
N GLN A 115 -10.87 5.54 -11.24
CA GLN A 115 -11.44 5.47 -9.88
C GLN A 115 -12.00 4.09 -9.56
N VAL A 116 -12.80 3.51 -10.46
CA VAL A 116 -13.33 2.16 -10.28
C VAL A 116 -12.20 1.15 -10.14
N THR A 117 -11.16 1.24 -10.97
CA THR A 117 -10.01 0.32 -10.89
C THR A 117 -9.25 0.48 -9.58
N ALA A 118 -8.94 1.73 -9.20
CA ALA A 118 -8.21 2.06 -7.99
C ALA A 118 -8.95 1.60 -6.72
N ILE A 119 -10.27 1.83 -6.64
CA ILE A 119 -11.01 1.42 -5.45
C ILE A 119 -11.09 -0.11 -5.30
N HIS A 120 -11.21 -0.86 -6.40
CA HIS A 120 -11.17 -2.33 -6.34
C HIS A 120 -9.79 -2.84 -5.91
N LEU A 121 -8.70 -2.18 -6.33
CA LEU A 121 -7.35 -2.49 -5.86
C LEU A 121 -7.19 -2.22 -4.36
N ILE A 122 -7.69 -1.07 -3.87
CA ILE A 122 -7.68 -0.73 -2.44
C ILE A 122 -8.45 -1.80 -1.64
N ILE A 123 -9.68 -2.14 -2.05
CA ILE A 123 -10.53 -3.13 -1.38
C ILE A 123 -9.83 -4.49 -1.36
N GLY A 124 -9.35 -4.98 -2.51
CA GLY A 124 -8.70 -6.28 -2.61
C GLY A 124 -7.39 -6.36 -1.82
N THR A 125 -6.65 -5.26 -1.73
CA THR A 125 -5.44 -5.18 -0.89
C THR A 125 -5.85 -5.23 0.58
N LEU A 126 -6.80 -4.39 1.02
CA LEU A 126 -7.25 -4.30 2.41
C LEU A 126 -7.82 -5.64 2.93
N GLN A 127 -8.50 -6.40 2.07
CA GLN A 127 -9.03 -7.72 2.42
C GLN A 127 -7.92 -8.71 2.84
N ARG A 128 -6.70 -8.58 2.28
CA ARG A 128 -5.57 -9.47 2.57
C ARG A 128 -4.72 -9.01 3.76
N MET A 129 -4.99 -7.81 4.28
CA MET A 129 -4.26 -7.23 5.39
C MET A 129 -4.78 -7.82 6.71
N HIS A 130 -3.87 -8.37 7.51
CA HIS A 130 -4.15 -8.93 8.83
C HIS A 130 -3.42 -8.17 9.95
N VAL A 131 -2.48 -7.29 9.61
CA VAL A 131 -1.67 -6.53 10.58
C VAL A 131 -2.46 -5.44 11.33
N PHE A 132 -3.64 -5.04 10.84
CA PHE A 132 -4.40 -3.93 11.41
C PHE A 132 -5.22 -4.36 12.62
N GLY A 133 -5.10 -3.62 13.72
CA GLY A 133 -6.04 -3.70 14.83
C GLY A 133 -7.44 -3.23 14.43
N VAL A 134 -8.45 -3.63 15.23
CA VAL A 134 -9.88 -3.40 14.96
C VAL A 134 -10.18 -1.96 14.56
N GLU A 135 -9.73 -0.97 15.35
CA GLU A 135 -10.02 0.45 15.10
C GLU A 135 -9.46 0.97 13.76
N ASN A 136 -8.21 0.59 13.45
CA ASN A 136 -7.57 0.97 12.20
C ASN A 136 -8.22 0.27 11.01
N ARG A 137 -8.53 -1.03 11.15
CA ARG A 137 -9.20 -1.82 10.13
C ARG A 137 -10.59 -1.27 9.82
N ASP A 138 -11.37 -0.91 10.83
CA ASP A 138 -12.70 -0.31 10.68
C ASP A 138 -12.62 1.04 9.99
N THR A 139 -11.68 1.89 10.41
CA THR A 139 -11.46 3.21 9.79
C THR A 139 -11.16 3.09 8.30
N LEU A 140 -10.25 2.18 7.91
CA LEU A 140 -9.92 1.95 6.50
C LEU A 140 -11.10 1.35 5.73
N THR A 141 -11.88 0.46 6.35
CA THR A 141 -13.06 -0.18 5.73
C THR A 141 -14.17 0.82 5.46
N HIS A 142 -14.48 1.67 6.43
CA HIS A 142 -15.48 2.72 6.28
C HIS A 142 -15.08 3.72 5.20
N LYS A 143 -13.80 4.09 5.10
CA LYS A 143 -13.29 4.92 4.00
C LYS A 143 -13.49 4.26 2.63
N ALA A 144 -13.04 3.01 2.44
CA ALA A 144 -13.23 2.27 1.19
C ALA A 144 -14.71 2.17 0.78
N THR A 145 -15.58 1.87 1.75
CA THR A 145 -17.03 1.78 1.54
C THR A 145 -17.63 3.14 1.16
N GLY A 146 -17.21 4.20 1.84
CA GLY A 146 -17.61 5.57 1.55
C GLY A 146 -17.24 6.02 0.14
N TYR A 147 -16.03 5.68 -0.34
CA TYR A 147 -15.63 5.97 -1.72
C TYR A 147 -16.39 5.14 -2.75
N SER A 148 -16.62 3.86 -2.46
CA SER A 148 -17.39 2.96 -3.33
C SER A 148 -18.82 3.47 -3.56
N ALA A 149 -19.46 3.99 -2.51
CA ALA A 149 -20.79 4.59 -2.61
C ALA A 149 -20.82 5.92 -3.40
N LYS A 150 -19.67 6.60 -3.54
CA LYS A 150 -19.52 7.90 -4.22
C LYS A 150 -19.10 7.80 -5.69
N LEU A 151 -18.83 6.61 -6.23
CA LEU A 151 -18.49 6.42 -7.65
C LEU A 151 -19.57 7.03 -8.56
N LEU A 152 -19.21 7.55 -9.74
CA LEU A 152 -20.16 8.29 -10.58
C LEU A 152 -21.34 7.45 -11.10
N LYS A 153 -21.10 6.20 -11.50
CA LYS A 153 -22.08 5.34 -12.19
C LYS A 153 -22.71 4.34 -11.23
N LYS A 154 -24.05 4.25 -11.24
CA LYS A 154 -24.81 3.31 -10.39
C LYS A 154 -24.38 1.84 -10.50
N PRO A 155 -24.15 1.27 -11.70
CA PRO A 155 -23.67 -0.11 -11.80
C PRO A 155 -22.30 -0.32 -11.13
N ASP A 156 -21.42 0.68 -11.19
CA ASP A 156 -20.08 0.59 -10.62
C ASP A 156 -20.12 0.79 -9.10
N GLN A 157 -20.96 1.71 -8.60
CA GLN A 157 -21.29 1.83 -7.17
C GLN A 157 -21.74 0.48 -6.60
N CYS A 158 -22.73 -0.16 -7.23
CA CYS A 158 -23.27 -1.43 -6.75
C CYS A 158 -22.20 -2.54 -6.67
N ARG A 159 -21.35 -2.66 -7.69
CA ARG A 159 -20.27 -3.66 -7.71
C ARG A 159 -19.21 -3.37 -6.66
N ALA A 160 -18.79 -2.12 -6.50
CA ALA A 160 -17.77 -1.74 -5.52
C ALA A 160 -18.28 -1.91 -4.08
N VAL A 161 -19.53 -1.49 -3.80
CA VAL A 161 -20.16 -1.70 -2.48
C VAL A 161 -20.35 -3.19 -2.17
N TYR A 162 -20.73 -3.99 -3.17
CA TYR A 162 -20.75 -5.45 -3.02
C TYR A 162 -19.36 -5.99 -2.67
N ALA A 163 -18.31 -5.54 -3.36
CA ALA A 163 -16.94 -5.95 -3.03
C ALA A 163 -16.53 -5.55 -1.60
N CYS A 164 -16.98 -4.39 -1.10
CA CYS A 164 -16.75 -3.98 0.29
C CYS A 164 -17.42 -4.91 1.31
N SER A 165 -18.50 -5.63 0.98
CA SER A 165 -19.12 -6.56 1.93
C SER A 165 -18.16 -7.65 2.42
N HIS A 166 -17.20 -8.04 1.57
CA HIS A 166 -16.14 -8.99 1.95
C HIS A 166 -15.15 -8.43 2.97
N LEU A 167 -15.06 -7.11 3.15
CA LEU A 167 -14.17 -6.52 4.15
C LEU A 167 -14.68 -6.70 5.58
N PHE A 168 -16.00 -6.89 5.74
CA PHE A 168 -16.68 -7.17 7.00
C PHE A 168 -16.79 -8.67 7.29
N TRP A 169 -16.31 -9.51 6.36
CA TRP A 169 -16.25 -10.96 6.56
C TRP A 169 -14.79 -11.36 6.68
N VAL A 170 -14.32 -11.54 7.91
CA VAL A 170 -12.96 -12.03 8.20
C VAL A 170 -13.06 -13.51 8.58
N ASP A 171 -12.24 -14.37 7.98
CA ASP A 171 -12.12 -15.75 8.46
C ASP A 171 -11.55 -15.73 9.89
N ASP A 172 -12.26 -16.43 10.77
CA ASP A 172 -12.17 -16.43 12.24
C ASP A 172 -10.81 -16.98 12.75
N GLN A 173 -9.69 -16.32 12.43
CA GLN A 173 -8.37 -16.66 12.97
C GLN A 173 -8.05 -15.94 14.27
N ASP A 174 -8.76 -14.86 14.59
CA ASP A 174 -8.79 -14.27 15.91
C ASP A 174 -10.25 -13.92 16.24
N ASN A 175 -10.70 -14.31 17.44
CA ASN A 175 -12.04 -14.10 18.03
C ASN A 175 -12.43 -12.61 18.13
N VAL A 176 -12.38 -11.85 17.04
CA VAL A 176 -12.97 -10.53 16.92
C VAL A 176 -14.42 -10.78 16.55
N LYS A 177 -15.22 -10.99 17.59
CA LYS A 177 -16.67 -10.88 17.45
C LYS A 177 -16.96 -9.47 17.00
N ASP A 178 -17.47 -9.32 15.77
CA ASP A 178 -18.14 -8.10 15.35
C ASP A 178 -19.19 -7.77 16.40
N GLY A 179 -19.06 -6.59 16.97
CA GLY A 179 -20.01 -6.03 17.92
C GLY A 179 -21.24 -5.53 17.19
N GLU A 180 -22.12 -6.45 16.79
CA GLU A 180 -23.55 -6.20 16.59
C GLU A 180 -24.39 -7.19 17.41
#